data_AF-A0A291GGS2-F1
#
_entry.id   AF-A0A291GGS2-F1
#
_cell.length_a   1.000
_cell.length_b   1.000
_cell.length_c   1.000
_cell.angle_alpha   90.00
_cell.angle_beta   90.00
_cell.angle_gamma   90.00
#
_symmetry.space_group_name_H-M   'P 1'
#
loop_
_entity.id
_entity.type
_entity.pdbx_description
1 polymer ?
#
loop_
_entity_poly.entity_id
_entity_poly.type
_entity_poly.pdbx_seq_one_letter_code
_entity_poly.pdbx_strand_id
1 'polypeptide(L)'
;MIDFLTFVASFATAAIAATIAIKANKISHASMRLEADKLLIEWSQQAVSAISDSVALRLLKESDISEAEFNTERRALRNKLFALKDAGHVLMRTSSKERELPAGLKSLEEATNILNGTKFCYPEKGDYETVRKHQVNALREQSRALTESIQQTISSEWFH
;
A
#
# COMPACT_ATOMS: atom_id res chain seq x y z
N MET A 1 -9.42 58.73 -24.47
CA MET A 1 -10.66 57.98 -24.78
C MET A 1 -10.20 56.57 -25.07
N ILE A 2 -10.48 55.60 -24.19
CA ILE A 2 -10.18 54.19 -24.51
C ILE A 2 -11.27 53.76 -25.48
N ASP A 3 -10.90 53.31 -26.68
CA ASP A 3 -11.87 52.91 -27.69
C ASP A 3 -12.68 51.71 -27.19
N PHE A 4 -14.00 51.76 -27.41
CA PHE A 4 -14.94 50.71 -27.00
C PHE A 4 -14.52 49.32 -27.49
N LEU A 5 -13.90 49.25 -28.68
CA LEU A 5 -13.33 48.03 -29.25
C LEU A 5 -12.17 47.46 -28.43
N THR A 6 -11.27 48.30 -27.91
CA THR A 6 -10.15 47.86 -27.06
C THR A 6 -10.64 47.36 -25.71
N PHE A 7 -11.69 47.98 -25.16
CA PHE A 7 -12.31 47.55 -23.91
C PHE A 7 -12.98 46.16 -24.06
N VAL A 8 -13.78 45.97 -25.11
CA VAL A 8 -14.46 44.68 -25.38
C VAL A 8 -13.44 43.57 -25.66
N ALA A 9 -12.40 43.84 -26.44
CA ALA A 9 -11.33 42.88 -26.71
C ALA A 9 -10.60 42.48 -25.42
N SER A 10 -10.28 43.45 -24.55
CA SER A 10 -9.61 43.21 -23.27
C SER A 10 -10.45 42.34 -22.32
N PHE A 11 -11.76 42.60 -22.26
CA PHE A 11 -12.70 41.81 -21.45
C PHE A 11 -12.83 40.38 -21.96
N ALA A 12 -12.92 40.19 -23.28
CA ALA A 12 -12.97 38.86 -23.89
C ALA A 12 -11.68 38.06 -23.63
N THR A 13 -10.50 38.68 -23.75
CA THR A 13 -9.23 38.03 -23.39
C THR A 13 -9.16 37.69 -21.91
N ALA A 14 -9.64 38.55 -21.02
CA ALA A 14 -9.66 38.27 -19.59
C ALA A 14 -10.58 37.10 -19.23
N ALA A 15 -11.77 37.01 -19.85
CA ALA A 15 -12.70 35.90 -19.66
C ALA A 15 -12.14 34.56 -20.17
N ILE A 16 -11.46 34.57 -21.32
CA ILE A 16 -10.78 33.39 -21.87
C ILE A 16 -9.63 32.96 -20.95
N ALA A 17 -8.81 33.91 -20.49
CA ALA A 17 -7.71 33.65 -19.56
C ALA A 17 -8.22 33.05 -18.24
N ALA A 18 -9.31 33.58 -17.67
CA ALA A 18 -9.94 33.03 -16.47
C ALA A 18 -10.45 31.59 -16.69
N THR A 19 -11.07 31.33 -17.84
CA THR A 19 -11.54 29.97 -18.19
C THR A 19 -10.37 28.99 -18.34
N ILE A 20 -9.28 29.41 -18.99
CA ILE A 20 -8.06 28.61 -19.13
C ILE A 20 -7.45 28.33 -17.76
N ALA A 21 -7.35 29.34 -16.89
CA ALA A 21 -6.81 29.18 -15.53
C ALA A 21 -7.64 28.18 -14.70
N ILE A 22 -8.98 28.25 -14.76
CA ILE A 22 -9.86 27.29 -14.09
C ILE A 22 -9.65 25.86 -14.61
N LYS A 23 -9.56 25.70 -15.95
CA LYS A 23 -9.31 24.38 -16.55
C LYS A 23 -7.92 23.84 -16.21
N ALA A 24 -6.89 24.67 -16.26
CA ALA A 24 -5.53 24.31 -15.88
C ALA A 24 -5.45 23.89 -14.41
N ASN A 25 -6.15 24.60 -13.51
CA ASN A 25 -6.20 24.23 -12.10
C ASN A 25 -6.88 22.86 -11.90
N LYS A 26 -7.99 22.59 -12.61
CA LYS A 26 -8.65 21.27 -12.59
C LYS A 26 -7.73 20.15 -13.08
N ILE A 27 -6.98 20.38 -14.15
CA ILE A 27 -6.01 19.42 -14.68
C ILE A 27 -4.88 19.18 -13.67
N SER A 28 -4.37 20.24 -13.04
CA SER A 28 -3.33 20.13 -12.01
C SER A 28 -3.80 19.31 -10.81
N HIS A 29 -5.02 19.54 -10.30
CA HIS A 29 -5.59 18.71 -9.24
C HIS A 29 -5.76 17.24 -9.64
N ALA A 30 -6.21 16.98 -10.88
CA ALA A 30 -6.32 15.61 -11.39
C ALA A 30 -4.93 14.93 -11.48
N SER A 31 -3.90 15.66 -11.90
CA SER A 31 -2.52 15.15 -11.96
C SER A 31 -1.99 14.81 -10.57
N MET A 32 -2.17 15.68 -9.59
CA MET A 32 -1.76 15.41 -8.20
C MET A 32 -2.48 14.18 -7.61
N ARG A 33 -3.75 13.97 -7.98
CA ARG A 33 -4.50 12.79 -7.56
C ARG A 33 -3.92 11.51 -8.15
N LEU A 34 -3.64 11.49 -9.46
CA LEU A 34 -3.02 10.34 -10.12
C LEU A 34 -1.65 9.99 -9.53
N GLU A 35 -0.86 10.99 -9.15
CA GLU A 35 0.42 10.77 -8.46
C GLU A 35 0.24 10.12 -7.09
N ALA A 36 -0.73 10.57 -6.29
CA ALA A 36 -1.06 9.96 -5.00
C ALA A 36 -1.52 8.50 -5.17
N ASP A 37 -2.35 8.22 -6.17
CA ASP A 37 -2.83 6.87 -6.47
C ASP A 37 -1.70 5.94 -6.89
N LYS A 38 -0.77 6.44 -7.72
CA LYS A 38 0.42 5.68 -8.12
C LYS A 38 1.25 5.29 -6.91
N LEU A 39 1.49 6.22 -5.99
CA LEU A 39 2.22 5.94 -4.75
C LEU A 39 1.50 4.89 -3.90
N LEU A 40 0.18 4.95 -3.80
CA LEU A 40 -0.61 3.96 -3.08
C LEU A 40 -0.49 2.57 -3.72
N ILE A 41 -0.59 2.47 -5.05
CA ILE A 41 -0.41 1.21 -5.79
C ILE A 41 0.99 0.64 -5.59
N GLU A 42 2.03 1.46 -5.70
CA GLU A 42 3.42 1.02 -5.51
C GLU A 42 3.66 0.51 -4.09
N TRP A 43 3.15 1.23 -3.08
CA TRP A 43 3.19 0.77 -1.69
C TRP A 43 2.48 -0.57 -1.51
N SER A 44 1.32 -0.72 -2.12
CA SER A 44 0.51 -1.94 -2.07
C SER A 44 1.24 -3.14 -2.65
N GLN A 45 1.87 -2.96 -3.81
CA GLN A 45 2.67 -4.00 -4.47
C GLN A 45 3.84 -4.43 -3.60
N GLN A 46 4.53 -3.47 -2.96
CA GLN A 46 5.63 -3.77 -2.05
C GLN A 46 5.16 -4.55 -0.81
N ALA A 47 4.00 -4.20 -0.27
CA ALA A 47 3.37 -4.91 0.85
C ALA A 47 2.95 -6.34 0.49
N VAL A 48 2.27 -6.54 -0.64
CA VAL A 48 1.91 -7.87 -1.14
C VAL A 48 3.16 -8.72 -1.42
N SER A 49 4.20 -8.12 -2.00
CA SER A 49 5.49 -8.79 -2.23
C SER A 49 6.13 -9.22 -0.92
N ALA A 50 6.21 -8.35 0.09
CA ALA A 50 6.79 -8.70 1.39
C ALA A 50 6.03 -9.83 2.11
N ILE A 51 4.69 -9.85 2.01
CA ILE A 51 3.87 -10.96 2.53
C ILE A 51 4.15 -12.25 1.74
N SER A 52 4.28 -12.16 0.42
CA SER A 52 4.60 -13.31 -0.44
C SER A 52 6.00 -13.88 -0.13
N ASP A 53 7.00 -13.03 0.09
CA ASP A 53 8.34 -13.43 0.53
C ASP A 53 8.27 -14.15 1.87
N SER A 54 7.40 -13.69 2.77
CA SER A 54 7.16 -14.34 4.07
C SER A 54 6.53 -15.72 3.92
N VAL A 55 5.63 -15.91 2.96
CA VAL A 55 5.08 -17.22 2.60
C VAL A 55 6.17 -18.13 2.05
N ALA A 56 7.01 -17.62 1.15
CA ALA A 56 8.11 -18.39 0.56
C ALA A 56 9.10 -18.85 1.64
N LEU A 57 9.54 -17.95 2.51
CA LEU A 57 10.40 -18.26 3.66
C LEU A 57 9.78 -19.35 4.54
N ARG A 58 8.46 -19.35 4.72
CA ARG A 58 7.78 -20.38 5.52
C ARG A 58 7.67 -21.73 4.83
N LEU A 59 7.71 -21.77 3.49
CA LEU A 59 7.61 -23.00 2.70
C LEU A 59 8.95 -23.74 2.57
N LEU A 60 10.06 -23.10 2.92
CA LEU A 60 11.39 -23.73 2.91
C LEU A 60 11.42 -24.94 3.85
N LYS A 61 12.18 -25.97 3.44
CA LYS A 61 12.49 -27.13 4.28
C LYS A 61 13.73 -26.82 5.12
N GLU A 62 13.90 -27.57 6.21
CA GLU A 62 15.07 -27.46 7.10
C GLU A 62 16.40 -27.63 6.33
N SER A 63 16.41 -28.47 5.29
CA SER A 63 17.58 -28.67 4.42
C SER A 63 17.93 -27.49 3.52
N ASP A 64 16.98 -26.57 3.31
CA ASP A 64 17.08 -25.54 2.27
C ASP A 64 17.72 -24.25 2.80
N ILE A 65 17.75 -24.06 4.12
CA ILE A 65 18.25 -22.85 4.78
C ILE A 65 18.75 -23.16 6.19
N SER A 66 19.84 -22.52 6.61
CA SER A 66 20.31 -22.63 8.00
C SER A 66 19.41 -21.84 8.96
N GLU A 67 19.40 -22.23 10.24
CA GLU A 67 18.63 -21.51 11.27
C GLU A 67 19.05 -20.04 11.41
N ALA A 68 20.35 -19.76 11.27
CA ALA A 68 20.89 -18.39 11.32
C ALA A 68 20.40 -17.54 10.15
N GLU A 69 20.42 -18.09 8.93
CA GLU A 69 19.92 -17.42 7.73
C GLU A 69 18.41 -17.19 7.81
N PHE A 70 17.63 -18.20 8.19
CA PHE A 70 16.18 -18.08 8.37
C PHE A 70 15.82 -16.96 9.36
N ASN A 71 16.49 -16.92 10.50
CA ASN A 71 16.24 -15.89 11.52
C ASN A 71 16.60 -14.49 11.02
N THR A 72 17.64 -14.39 10.18
CA THR A 72 18.07 -13.14 9.54
C THR A 72 17.04 -12.67 8.52
N GLU A 73 16.62 -13.53 7.61
CA GLU A 73 15.59 -13.21 6.61
C GLU A 73 14.25 -12.86 7.25
N ARG A 74 13.81 -13.64 8.24
CA ARG A 74 12.60 -13.33 9.01
C ARG A 74 12.67 -11.93 9.62
N ARG A 75 13.81 -11.56 10.23
CA ARG A 75 13.97 -10.24 10.84
C ARG A 75 13.95 -9.14 9.78
N ALA A 76 14.59 -9.35 8.63
CA ALA A 76 14.56 -8.42 7.51
C ALA A 76 13.14 -8.19 6.99
N LEU A 77 12.38 -9.27 6.75
CA LEU A 77 10.99 -9.20 6.30
C LEU A 77 10.09 -8.52 7.32
N ARG A 78 10.25 -8.84 8.61
CA ARG A 78 9.51 -8.17 9.68
C ARG A 78 9.77 -6.67 9.68
N ASN A 79 11.04 -6.25 9.57
CA ASN A 79 11.39 -4.83 9.53
C ASN A 79 10.83 -4.13 8.28
N LYS A 80 10.84 -4.81 7.12
CA LYS A 80 10.22 -4.33 5.88
C LYS A 80 8.71 -4.12 6.04
N LEU A 81 8.00 -5.09 6.62
CA LEU A 81 6.56 -4.99 6.89
C LEU A 81 6.25 -3.85 7.88
N PHE A 82 7.06 -3.67 8.93
CA PHE A 82 6.93 -2.52 9.83
C PHE A 82 7.09 -1.19 9.11
N ALA A 83 8.13 -1.04 8.28
CA ALA A 83 8.35 0.19 7.52
C ALA A 83 7.21 0.48 6.54
N LEU A 84 6.66 -0.57 5.90
CA LEU A 84 5.50 -0.45 5.01
C LEU A 84 4.24 -0.06 5.78
N LYS A 85 4.03 -0.58 6.99
CA LYS A 85 2.92 -0.14 7.85
C LYS A 85 3.03 1.36 8.16
N ASP A 86 4.20 1.83 8.58
CA ASP A 86 4.42 3.25 8.88
C ASP A 86 4.23 4.14 7.64
N ALA A 87 4.72 3.70 6.48
CA ALA A 87 4.49 4.40 5.22
C ALA A 87 3.00 4.44 4.84
N GLY A 88 2.27 3.34 5.07
CA GLY A 88 0.83 3.26 4.81
C GLY A 88 0.02 4.23 5.66
N HIS A 89 0.40 4.41 6.94
CA HIS A 89 -0.20 5.43 7.81
C HIS A 89 -0.06 6.84 7.24
N VAL A 90 1.11 7.17 6.69
CA VAL A 90 1.36 8.47 6.05
C VAL A 90 0.53 8.63 4.77
N LEU A 91 0.52 7.61 3.91
CA LEU A 91 -0.21 7.63 2.63
C LEU A 91 -1.72 7.75 2.85
N MET A 92 -2.27 6.99 3.79
CA MET A 92 -3.69 6.98 4.10
C MET A 92 -4.10 8.08 5.10
N ARG A 93 -3.14 8.89 5.56
CA ARG A 93 -3.33 9.96 6.55
C ARG A 93 -4.02 9.49 7.82
N THR A 94 -3.74 8.25 8.23
CA THR A 94 -4.30 7.62 9.42
C THR A 94 -3.29 7.60 10.55
N SER A 95 -3.76 7.69 11.79
CA SER A 95 -2.92 7.55 12.97
C SER A 95 -2.79 6.08 13.39
N SER A 96 -1.61 5.68 13.87
CA SER A 96 -1.40 4.35 14.47
C SER A 96 -2.20 4.10 15.75
N LYS A 97 -2.87 5.13 16.29
CA LYS A 97 -3.75 5.06 17.46
C LYS A 97 -5.24 4.96 17.11
N GLU A 98 -5.59 4.94 15.82
CA GLU A 98 -6.98 4.75 15.41
C GLU A 98 -7.50 3.37 15.85
N ARG A 99 -8.72 3.34 16.39
CA ARG A 99 -9.38 2.08 16.78
C ARG A 99 -9.74 1.22 15.59
N GLU A 100 -10.01 1.84 14.45
CA GLU A 100 -10.42 1.17 13.21
C GLU A 100 -9.44 1.53 12.11
N LEU A 101 -8.41 0.68 11.95
CA LEU A 101 -7.49 0.81 10.84
C LEU A 101 -8.17 0.43 9.53
N PRO A 102 -7.83 1.12 8.42
CA PRO A 102 -8.17 0.65 7.08
C PRO A 102 -7.77 -0.82 6.91
N ALA A 103 -8.59 -1.59 6.20
CA ALA A 103 -8.40 -3.03 6.06
C ALA A 103 -6.97 -3.39 5.59
N GLY A 104 -6.40 -2.66 4.63
CA GLY A 104 -5.01 -2.86 4.20
C GLY A 104 -3.96 -2.67 5.30
N LEU A 105 -4.10 -1.65 6.15
CA LEU A 105 -3.19 -1.43 7.28
C LEU A 105 -3.35 -2.50 8.37
N LYS A 106 -4.58 -2.93 8.62
CA LYS A 106 -4.87 -4.04 9.53
C LYS A 106 -4.21 -5.34 9.03
N SER A 107 -4.28 -5.63 7.73
CA SER A 107 -3.67 -6.82 7.15
C SER A 107 -2.13 -6.83 7.30
N LEU A 108 -1.50 -5.67 7.13
CA LEU A 108 -0.06 -5.51 7.35
C LEU A 108 0.34 -5.69 8.81
N GLU A 109 -0.47 -5.18 9.74
CA GLU A 109 -0.26 -5.38 11.17
C GLU A 109 -0.37 -6.87 11.55
N GLU A 110 -1.39 -7.56 11.05
CA GLU A 110 -1.57 -9.00 11.26
C GLU A 110 -0.41 -9.81 10.66
N ALA A 111 0.05 -9.48 9.44
CA ALA A 111 1.21 -10.11 8.83
C ALA A 111 2.48 -9.90 9.69
N THR A 112 2.72 -8.68 10.15
CA THR A 112 3.87 -8.34 11.01
C THR A 112 3.83 -9.13 12.32
N ASN A 113 2.64 -9.30 12.91
CA ASN A 113 2.45 -10.09 14.12
C ASN A 113 2.67 -11.59 13.89
N ILE A 114 2.30 -12.12 12.71
CA ILE A 114 2.60 -13.51 12.34
C ILE A 114 4.12 -13.74 12.33
N LEU A 115 4.90 -12.81 11.78
CA LEU A 115 6.37 -12.88 11.75
C LEU A 115 7.02 -12.72 13.14
N ASN A 116 6.26 -12.43 14.19
CA ASN A 116 6.78 -12.39 15.53
C ASN A 116 7.12 -13.82 16.01
N GLY A 117 8.31 -13.99 16.57
CA GLY A 117 9.04 -15.27 16.59
C GLY A 117 8.39 -16.42 17.36
N THR A 118 7.31 -16.18 18.12
CA THR A 118 6.53 -17.23 18.80
C THR A 118 5.75 -18.12 17.84
N LYS A 119 5.39 -17.62 16.65
CA LYS A 119 4.67 -18.41 15.63
C LYS A 119 5.55 -18.69 14.42
N PHE A 120 6.35 -17.71 13.99
CA PHE A 120 7.23 -17.87 12.82
C PHE A 120 8.65 -18.31 13.25
N CYS A 121 8.78 -19.59 13.59
CA CYS A 121 10.05 -20.24 13.99
C CYS A 121 10.74 -20.95 12.82
N TYR A 122 12.01 -21.30 13.02
CA TYR A 122 12.78 -22.11 12.07
C TYR A 122 12.03 -23.41 11.73
N PRO A 123 12.04 -23.88 10.46
CA PRO A 123 11.37 -25.13 10.11
C PRO A 123 12.04 -26.33 10.79
N GLU A 124 11.37 -26.95 11.75
CA GLU A 124 11.75 -28.28 12.24
C GLU A 124 11.29 -29.37 11.26
N LYS A 125 11.93 -30.56 11.30
CA LYS A 125 11.44 -31.78 10.65
C LYS A 125 9.96 -32.04 11.00
N GLY A 126 9.10 -31.80 10.03
CA GLY A 126 7.66 -31.97 10.15
C GLY A 126 7.00 -31.68 8.80
N ASP A 127 5.80 -32.21 8.58
CA ASP A 127 5.07 -32.00 7.33
C ASP A 127 4.51 -30.57 7.25
N TYR A 128 4.49 -30.01 6.04
CA TYR A 128 3.87 -28.72 5.75
C TYR A 128 2.42 -28.68 6.23
N GLU A 129 1.68 -29.77 6.02
CA GLU A 129 0.26 -29.87 6.34
C GLU A 129 -0.05 -29.75 7.84
N THR A 130 0.89 -30.14 8.72
CA THR A 130 0.66 -30.17 10.17
C THR A 130 1.07 -28.88 10.87
N VAL A 131 2.21 -28.27 10.50
CA VAL A 131 2.79 -27.15 11.27
C VAL A 131 2.71 -25.81 10.53
N ARG A 132 2.81 -25.84 9.19
CA ARG A 132 3.01 -24.62 8.38
C ARG A 132 1.73 -24.11 7.72
N LYS A 133 0.80 -25.01 7.42
CA LYS A 133 -0.45 -24.73 6.67
C LYS A 133 -1.24 -23.55 7.22
N HIS A 134 -1.51 -23.51 8.53
CA HIS A 134 -2.30 -22.43 9.13
C HIS A 134 -1.65 -21.05 8.94
N GLN A 135 -0.33 -20.96 9.06
CA GLN A 135 0.40 -19.71 8.96
C GLN A 135 0.50 -19.24 7.51
N VAL A 136 0.77 -20.16 6.58
CA VAL A 136 0.77 -19.86 5.14
C VAL A 136 -0.61 -19.41 4.68
N ASN A 137 -1.68 -20.05 5.15
CA ASN A 137 -3.04 -19.63 4.84
C ASN A 137 -3.34 -18.24 5.41
N ALA A 138 -2.97 -17.98 6.66
CA ALA A 138 -3.15 -16.66 7.27
C ALA A 138 -2.42 -15.56 6.47
N LEU A 139 -1.14 -15.76 6.11
CA LEU A 139 -0.39 -14.79 5.30
C LEU A 139 -1.01 -14.59 3.91
N ARG A 140 -1.48 -15.65 3.26
CA ARG A 140 -2.17 -15.55 1.96
C ARG A 140 -3.48 -14.77 2.06
N GLU A 141 -4.21 -14.95 3.15
CA GLU A 141 -5.44 -14.21 3.41
C GLU A 141 -5.16 -12.72 3.62
N GLN A 142 -4.10 -12.38 4.38
CA GLN A 142 -3.68 -10.98 4.53
C GLN A 142 -3.28 -10.33 3.21
N SER A 143 -2.58 -11.07 2.34
CA SER A 143 -2.21 -10.60 1.00
C SER A 143 -3.45 -10.31 0.12
N ARG A 144 -4.45 -11.18 0.17
CA ARG A 144 -5.72 -10.98 -0.57
C ARG A 144 -6.50 -9.80 -0.02
N ALA A 145 -6.70 -9.74 1.30
CA ALA A 145 -7.43 -8.67 1.96
C ALA A 145 -6.78 -7.29 1.69
N LEU A 146 -5.46 -7.22 1.70
CA LEU A 146 -4.72 -6.02 1.33
C LEU A 146 -5.03 -5.61 -0.12
N THR A 147 -4.88 -6.55 -1.07
CA THR A 147 -5.14 -6.30 -2.49
C THR A 147 -6.57 -5.81 -2.74
N GLU A 148 -7.56 -6.47 -2.12
CA GLU A 148 -8.97 -6.12 -2.23
C GLU A 148 -9.27 -4.74 -1.62
N SER A 149 -8.71 -4.43 -0.45
CA SER A 149 -8.86 -3.12 0.19
C SER A 149 -8.36 -2.00 -0.71
N ILE A 150 -7.20 -2.17 -1.36
CA ILE A 150 -6.63 -1.15 -2.25
C ILE A 150 -7.46 -1.01 -3.53
N GLN A 151 -7.92 -2.13 -4.11
CA GLN A 151 -8.82 -2.09 -5.25
C GLN A 151 -10.12 -1.34 -4.93
N GLN A 152 -10.67 -1.53 -3.72
CA GLN A 152 -11.85 -0.80 -3.25
C GLN A 152 -11.58 0.69 -3.03
N THR A 153 -10.44 1.06 -2.42
CA THR A 153 -10.04 2.47 -2.27
C THR A 153 -9.93 3.15 -3.62
N ILE A 154 -9.25 2.53 -4.59
CA ILE A 154 -9.12 3.07 -5.95
C ILE A 154 -10.52 3.16 -6.62
N SER A 155 -11.32 2.10 -6.57
CA SER A 155 -12.61 2.07 -7.27
C SER A 155 -13.63 3.07 -6.70
N SER A 156 -13.74 3.18 -5.37
CA SER A 156 -14.68 4.10 -4.71
C SER A 156 -14.35 5.58 -4.93
N GLU A 157 -13.07 5.88 -5.14
CA GLU A 157 -12.60 7.23 -5.38
C GLU A 157 -12.69 7.66 -6.86
N TRP A 158 -12.71 6.72 -7.80
CA TRP A 158 -12.57 6.99 -9.24
C TRP A 158 -13.88 7.08 -10.03
N PHE A 159 -15.00 6.56 -9.50
CA PHE A 159 -16.31 6.59 -10.18
C PHE A 159 -17.22 7.76 -9.73
N HIS A 160 -16.66 8.78 -9.07
CA HIS A 160 -17.34 10.03 -8.69
C HIS A 160 -16.55 11.25 -9.18
#